data_AF-A0A822CXC2-F1
#
_entry.id   AF-A0A822CXC2-F1
#
_cell.length_a   1.000
_cell.length_b   1.000
_cell.length_c   1.000
_cell.angle_alpha   90.00
_cell.angle_beta   90.00
_cell.angle_gamma   90.00
#
_symmetry.space_group_name_H-M   'P 1'
#
loop_
_entity.id
_entity.type
_entity.pdbx_description
1 polymer ?
#
loop_
_entity_poly.entity_id
_entity_poly.type
_entity_poly.pdbx_seq_one_letter_code
_entity_poly.pdbx_strand_id
1 'polypeptide(L)'
;ANAKSSSVYGLLNNCRTAQGQRLLMQWLKQPLTDIAKINERLDIVNAFVNDTSIRNFISQDFLGRVPDFERLVRKFIRKKANLEDCYKIYVAVNKMPKLIEYINEYNGSNKDVLIHLIIQPIQEMIDIFSKYIEMIETTMDLDRIGHHEYIIKPDYDKDLKKCREKQDELESKMHDDLSSIRDKLSSYLSSTPSRSSISKKNGNETNREPIRLVYDPKQGGWLYRINRKESATLQKQLPNIIIKVTKKEGIFFQTSRLNDLNTKYSMLNATYNETSKELIDEVLNIASSYCDSLSQLAE
;
A
#
# COMPACT_ATOMS: atom_id res chain seq x y z
N ALA A 1 -6.39 38.22 4.83
CA ALA A 1 -7.67 38.14 4.10
C ALA A 1 -7.63 36.89 3.23
N ASN A 2 -8.58 35.96 3.41
CA ASN A 2 -8.62 34.69 2.69
C ASN A 2 -8.87 34.93 1.19
N ALA A 3 -7.83 34.83 0.36
CA ALA A 3 -7.91 34.97 -1.09
C ALA A 3 -8.75 33.88 -1.81
N LYS A 4 -9.42 32.99 -1.07
CA LYS A 4 -10.32 31.97 -1.63
C LYS A 4 -11.69 32.52 -2.03
N SER A 5 -12.06 33.74 -1.64
CA SER A 5 -13.43 34.27 -1.80
C SER A 5 -13.58 35.42 -2.80
N SER A 6 -12.61 35.72 -3.67
CA SER A 6 -12.69 36.87 -4.60
C SER A 6 -13.21 36.52 -6.00
N SER A 7 -13.53 35.26 -6.29
CA SER A 7 -14.03 34.83 -7.60
C SER A 7 -15.22 33.87 -7.48
N VAL A 8 -16.08 33.84 -8.50
CA VAL A 8 -17.22 32.90 -8.59
C VAL A 8 -16.76 31.45 -8.48
N TYR A 9 -15.61 31.13 -9.11
CA TYR A 9 -15.01 29.81 -8.97
C TYR A 9 -14.64 29.49 -7.52
N GLY A 10 -14.01 30.42 -6.80
CA GLY A 10 -13.64 30.22 -5.39
C GLY A 10 -14.86 30.02 -4.47
N LEU A 11 -16.00 30.65 -4.81
CA LEU A 11 -17.24 30.50 -4.07
C LEU A 11 -17.93 29.15 -4.34
N LEU A 12 -18.02 28.73 -5.62
CA LEU A 12 -18.76 27.53 -6.02
C LEU A 12 -17.94 26.25 -5.90
N ASN A 13 -16.61 26.33 -5.96
CA ASN A 13 -15.75 25.16 -5.97
C ASN A 13 -15.60 24.51 -4.59
N ASN A 14 -16.48 23.57 -4.32
CA ASN A 14 -16.39 22.63 -3.21
C ASN A 14 -16.19 21.17 -3.70
N CYS A 15 -15.65 21.00 -4.91
CA CYS A 15 -15.40 19.68 -5.49
C CYS A 15 -14.32 18.93 -4.70
N ARG A 16 -14.59 17.65 -4.46
CA ARG A 16 -13.74 16.75 -3.64
C ARG A 16 -12.62 16.09 -4.42
N THR A 17 -12.79 15.97 -5.74
CA THR A 17 -11.81 15.39 -6.66
C THR A 17 -11.19 16.45 -7.56
N ALA A 18 -9.94 16.25 -7.98
CA ALA A 18 -9.25 17.15 -8.89
C ALA A 18 -9.94 17.22 -10.27
N GLN A 19 -10.46 16.09 -10.76
CA GLN A 19 -11.24 16.04 -12.00
C GLN A 19 -12.53 16.88 -11.89
N GLY A 20 -13.25 16.83 -10.76
CA GLY A 20 -14.42 17.71 -10.54
C GLY A 20 -14.05 19.19 -10.48
N GLN A 21 -12.91 19.55 -9.85
CA GLN A 21 -12.42 20.93 -9.81
C GLN A 21 -12.09 21.48 -11.21
N ARG A 22 -11.53 20.63 -12.09
CA ARG A 22 -11.24 20.96 -13.48
C ARG A 22 -12.53 21.11 -14.29
N LEU A 23 -13.47 20.19 -14.14
CA LEU A 23 -14.77 20.22 -14.83
C LEU A 23 -15.59 21.46 -14.46
N LEU A 24 -15.66 21.83 -13.17
CA LEU A 24 -16.37 23.02 -12.72
C LEU A 24 -15.77 24.30 -13.32
N MET A 25 -14.44 24.40 -13.37
CA MET A 25 -13.75 25.53 -14.01
C MET A 25 -14.12 25.61 -15.49
N GLN A 26 -14.20 24.47 -16.18
CA GLN A 26 -14.61 24.41 -17.58
C GLN A 26 -16.06 24.88 -17.75
N TRP A 27 -17.00 24.39 -16.93
CA TRP A 27 -18.41 24.78 -17.01
C TRP A 27 -18.63 26.27 -16.79
N LEU A 28 -17.88 26.91 -15.89
CA LEU A 28 -17.96 28.36 -15.70
C LEU A 28 -17.46 29.15 -16.92
N LYS A 29 -16.49 28.61 -17.66
CA LYS A 29 -15.98 29.22 -18.90
C LYS A 29 -16.82 28.91 -20.12
N GLN A 30 -17.61 27.83 -20.07
CA GLN A 30 -18.41 27.33 -21.18
C GLN A 30 -19.87 27.10 -20.72
N PRO A 31 -20.66 28.18 -20.57
CA PRO A 31 -22.08 28.06 -20.23
C PRO A 31 -22.83 27.27 -21.29
N LEU A 32 -23.77 26.44 -20.86
CA LEU A 32 -24.65 25.71 -21.76
C LEU A 32 -25.68 26.66 -22.39
N THR A 33 -26.01 26.40 -23.65
CA THR A 33 -27.09 27.10 -24.39
C THR A 33 -28.29 26.18 -24.68
N ASP A 34 -28.10 24.87 -24.51
CA ASP A 34 -29.13 23.86 -24.72
C ASP A 34 -30.01 23.70 -23.47
N ILE A 35 -31.30 24.01 -23.62
CA ILE A 35 -32.29 23.97 -22.54
C ILE A 35 -32.42 22.56 -21.96
N ALA A 36 -32.35 21.51 -22.79
CA ALA A 36 -32.50 20.14 -22.31
C ALA A 36 -31.36 19.78 -21.34
N LYS A 37 -30.11 20.07 -21.72
CA LYS A 37 -28.92 19.84 -20.87
C LYS A 37 -28.89 20.72 -19.61
N ILE A 38 -29.44 21.93 -19.70
CA ILE A 38 -29.58 22.82 -18.53
C ILE A 38 -30.53 22.19 -17.51
N ASN A 39 -31.72 21.77 -17.96
CA ASN A 39 -32.72 21.16 -17.09
C ASN A 39 -32.20 19.85 -16.48
N GLU A 40 -31.56 19.01 -17.28
CA GLU A 40 -30.93 17.76 -16.84
C GLU A 40 -29.92 17.99 -15.70
N ARG A 41 -29.04 19.00 -15.81
CA ARG A 41 -28.11 19.37 -14.72
C ARG A 41 -28.85 19.88 -13.49
N LEU A 42 -29.89 20.69 -13.67
CA LEU A 42 -30.70 21.21 -12.57
C LEU A 42 -31.46 20.09 -11.84
N ASP A 43 -31.93 19.07 -12.56
CA ASP A 43 -32.61 17.92 -11.99
C ASP A 43 -31.69 17.09 -11.09
N ILE A 44 -30.44 16.87 -11.53
CA ILE A 44 -29.40 16.24 -10.71
C ILE A 44 -29.13 17.06 -9.45
N VAL A 45 -28.96 18.38 -9.59
CA VAL A 45 -28.72 19.26 -8.44
C VAL A 45 -29.89 19.22 -7.46
N ASN A 46 -31.12 19.31 -7.97
CA ASN A 46 -32.33 19.24 -7.15
C ASN A 46 -32.42 17.91 -6.39
N ALA A 47 -32.02 16.79 -6.99
CA ALA A 47 -32.00 15.50 -6.31
C ALA A 47 -31.07 15.51 -5.08
N PHE A 48 -29.85 16.02 -5.22
CA PHE A 48 -28.89 16.11 -4.12
C PHE A 48 -29.15 17.27 -3.13
N VAL A 49 -29.93 18.27 -3.52
CA VAL A 49 -30.41 19.31 -2.59
C VAL A 49 -31.50 18.74 -1.69
N ASN A 50 -32.44 17.98 -2.26
CA ASN A 50 -33.56 17.38 -1.53
C ASN A 50 -33.12 16.24 -0.62
N ASP A 51 -32.11 15.45 -1.02
CA ASP A 51 -31.55 14.39 -0.19
C ASP A 51 -30.16 14.75 0.35
N THR A 52 -30.16 15.33 1.55
CA THR A 52 -28.91 15.70 2.24
C THR A 52 -28.09 14.48 2.65
N SER A 53 -28.72 13.32 2.88
CA SER A 53 -28.03 12.11 3.34
C SER A 53 -27.14 11.54 2.24
N ILE A 54 -27.71 11.38 1.04
CA ILE A 54 -27.00 10.92 -0.16
C ILE A 54 -25.90 11.91 -0.53
N ARG A 55 -26.20 13.22 -0.52
CA ARG A 55 -25.18 14.25 -0.81
C ARG A 55 -23.98 14.17 0.12
N ASN A 56 -24.22 13.98 1.42
CA ASN A 56 -23.13 13.90 2.41
C ASN A 56 -22.29 12.64 2.22
N PHE A 57 -22.92 11.48 1.99
CA PHE A 57 -22.23 10.23 1.69
C PHE A 57 -21.35 10.34 0.44
N ILE A 58 -21.92 10.83 -0.67
CA ILE A 58 -21.18 10.99 -1.93
C ILE A 58 -20.02 11.96 -1.76
N SER A 59 -20.24 13.12 -1.12
CA SER A 59 -19.21 14.14 -0.96
C SER A 59 -18.07 13.69 -0.03
N GLN A 60 -18.39 13.16 1.15
CA GLN A 60 -17.40 12.91 2.20
C GLN A 60 -16.82 11.50 2.15
N ASP A 61 -17.66 10.48 1.92
CA ASP A 61 -17.26 9.08 2.07
C ASP A 61 -16.78 8.45 0.76
N PHE A 62 -17.41 8.82 -0.36
CA PHE A 62 -17.07 8.30 -1.68
C PHE A 62 -16.04 9.18 -2.40
N LEU A 63 -16.42 10.39 -2.83
CA LEU A 63 -15.59 11.25 -3.69
C LEU A 63 -14.29 11.68 -3.02
N GLY A 64 -14.25 11.81 -1.70
CA GLY A 64 -13.02 12.11 -0.95
C GLY A 64 -11.93 11.03 -1.06
N ARG A 65 -12.29 9.83 -1.51
CA ARG A 65 -11.39 8.67 -1.65
C ARG A 65 -11.11 8.29 -3.11
N VAL A 66 -11.74 8.98 -4.05
CA VAL A 66 -11.52 8.77 -5.48
C VAL A 66 -10.20 9.44 -5.89
N PRO A 67 -9.22 8.70 -6.44
CA PRO A 67 -7.98 9.28 -6.89
C PRO A 67 -8.20 10.12 -8.16
N ASP A 68 -7.21 10.94 -8.53
CA ASP A 68 -7.22 11.66 -9.81
C ASP A 68 -6.95 10.67 -10.95
N PHE A 69 -8.01 10.15 -11.58
CA PHE A 69 -7.93 9.14 -12.64
C PHE A 69 -7.18 9.65 -13.86
N GLU A 70 -7.43 10.89 -14.29
CA GLU A 70 -6.72 11.51 -15.42
C GLU A 70 -5.20 11.58 -15.17
N ARG A 71 -4.78 11.81 -13.92
CA ARG A 71 -3.36 11.74 -13.55
C ARG A 71 -2.82 10.31 -13.58
N LEU A 72 -3.59 9.32 -13.13
CA LEU A 72 -3.20 7.92 -13.17
C LEU A 72 -3.07 7.42 -14.61
N VAL A 73 -4.05 7.68 -15.47
CA VAL A 73 -4.00 7.38 -16.91
C VAL A 73 -2.70 7.90 -17.54
N ARG A 74 -2.35 9.18 -17.29
CA ARG A 74 -1.09 9.76 -17.79
C ARG A 74 0.16 9.03 -17.29
N LYS A 75 0.14 8.45 -16.09
CA LYS A 75 1.28 7.66 -15.58
C LYS A 75 1.39 6.32 -16.31
N PHE A 76 0.28 5.62 -16.53
CA PHE A 76 0.25 4.35 -17.27
C PHE A 76 0.74 4.54 -18.70
N ILE A 77 0.23 5.56 -19.41
CA ILE A 77 0.68 5.91 -20.77
C ILE A 77 2.19 6.19 -20.80
N ARG A 78 2.73 6.88 -19.79
CA ARG A 78 4.16 7.19 -19.69
C ARG A 78 5.02 6.03 -19.17
N LYS A 79 4.43 4.85 -18.90
CA LYS A 79 5.10 3.70 -18.27
C LYS A 79 5.83 4.07 -16.96
N LYS A 80 5.22 4.96 -16.17
CA LYS A 80 5.70 5.41 -14.86
C LYS A 80 4.73 5.05 -13.71
N ALA A 81 3.76 4.19 -13.99
CA ALA A 81 2.86 3.66 -12.98
C ALA A 81 3.58 2.58 -12.15
N ASN A 82 3.14 2.40 -10.92
CA ASN A 82 3.61 1.36 -9.99
C ASN A 82 2.42 0.56 -9.43
N LEU A 83 2.68 -0.50 -8.66
CA LEU A 83 1.63 -1.31 -8.04
C LEU A 83 0.71 -0.49 -7.11
N GLU A 84 1.23 0.54 -6.45
CA GLU A 84 0.42 1.46 -5.64
C GLU A 84 -0.63 2.19 -6.50
N ASP A 85 -0.27 2.63 -7.71
CA ASP A 85 -1.20 3.27 -8.63
C ASP A 85 -2.31 2.30 -9.07
N CYS A 86 -2.00 1.01 -9.29
CA CYS A 86 -3.01 -0.03 -9.54
C CYS A 86 -3.94 -0.21 -8.34
N TYR A 87 -3.37 -0.30 -7.14
CA TYR A 87 -4.16 -0.43 -5.92
C TYR A 87 -5.10 0.76 -5.69
N LYS A 88 -4.68 1.99 -6.01
CA LYS A 88 -5.56 3.17 -5.93
C LYS A 88 -6.77 3.07 -6.84
N ILE A 89 -6.60 2.54 -8.06
CA ILE A 89 -7.72 2.28 -8.97
C ILE A 89 -8.62 1.22 -8.37
N TYR A 90 -8.04 0.10 -7.93
CA TYR A 90 -8.77 -0.99 -7.28
C TYR A 90 -9.66 -0.50 -6.13
N VAL A 91 -9.10 0.30 -5.20
CA VAL A 91 -9.86 0.83 -4.05
C VAL A 91 -11.03 1.73 -4.49
N ALA A 92 -10.88 2.47 -5.57
CA ALA A 92 -11.92 3.36 -6.08
C ALA A 92 -13.05 2.58 -6.76
N VAL A 93 -12.69 1.65 -7.66
CA VAL A 93 -13.66 0.80 -8.38
C VAL A 93 -14.40 -0.11 -7.40
N ASN A 94 -13.71 -0.74 -6.46
CA ASN A 94 -14.32 -1.63 -5.46
C ASN A 94 -15.36 -0.93 -4.56
N LYS A 95 -15.38 0.41 -4.52
CA LYS A 95 -16.38 1.20 -3.78
C LYS A 95 -17.59 1.61 -4.61
N MET A 96 -17.53 1.48 -5.94
CA MET A 96 -18.63 1.88 -6.82
C MET A 96 -19.92 1.09 -6.61
N PRO A 97 -19.90 -0.23 -6.32
CA PRO A 97 -21.14 -0.95 -6.02
C PRO A 97 -21.90 -0.31 -4.84
N LYS A 98 -21.18 0.07 -3.78
CA LYS A 98 -21.76 0.77 -2.64
C LYS A 98 -22.33 2.15 -3.03
N LEU A 99 -21.71 2.86 -3.96
CA LEU A 99 -22.29 4.11 -4.47
C LEU A 99 -23.67 3.86 -5.13
N ILE A 100 -23.77 2.81 -5.95
CA ILE A 100 -25.03 2.45 -6.62
C ILE A 100 -26.11 2.11 -5.59
N GLU A 101 -25.79 1.32 -4.56
CA GLU A 101 -26.72 0.98 -3.47
C GLU A 101 -27.30 2.24 -2.82
N TYR A 102 -26.45 3.20 -2.44
CA TYR A 102 -26.89 4.44 -1.79
C TYR A 102 -27.71 5.36 -2.70
N ILE A 103 -27.38 5.44 -4.00
CA ILE A 103 -28.19 6.25 -4.93
C ILE A 103 -29.55 5.58 -5.18
N ASN A 104 -29.61 4.24 -5.19
CA ASN A 104 -30.88 3.51 -5.38
C ASN A 104 -31.87 3.70 -4.22
N GLU A 105 -31.39 4.02 -3.01
CA GLU A 105 -32.23 4.39 -1.86
C GLU A 105 -33.00 5.71 -2.07
N TYR A 106 -32.57 6.55 -3.01
CA TYR A 106 -33.29 7.78 -3.35
C TYR A 106 -34.66 7.47 -3.94
N ASN A 107 -35.71 8.06 -3.36
CA ASN A 107 -37.11 7.87 -3.80
C ASN A 107 -37.81 9.18 -4.21
N GLY A 108 -37.03 10.22 -4.56
CA GLY A 108 -37.60 11.49 -5.02
C GLY A 108 -37.95 11.51 -6.51
N SER A 109 -38.56 12.62 -6.96
CA SER A 109 -39.06 12.79 -8.33
C SER A 109 -37.99 12.69 -9.42
N ASN A 110 -36.73 12.94 -9.08
CA ASN A 110 -35.61 13.00 -10.03
C ASN A 110 -34.82 11.69 -10.09
N LYS A 111 -35.40 10.58 -9.62
CA LYS A 111 -34.73 9.28 -9.54
C LYS A 111 -34.31 8.76 -10.92
N ASP A 112 -35.18 8.90 -11.91
CA ASP A 112 -34.92 8.41 -13.27
C ASP A 112 -33.70 9.09 -13.90
N VAL A 113 -33.52 10.38 -13.66
CA VAL A 113 -32.37 11.16 -14.12
C VAL A 113 -31.07 10.65 -13.47
N LEU A 114 -31.09 10.35 -12.16
CA LEU A 114 -29.93 9.77 -11.47
C LEU A 114 -29.60 8.36 -11.98
N ILE A 115 -30.62 7.55 -12.25
CA ILE A 115 -30.43 6.20 -12.80
C ILE A 115 -29.74 6.27 -14.15
N HIS A 116 -30.28 7.07 -15.07
CA HIS A 116 -29.80 7.14 -16.45
C HIS A 116 -28.40 7.77 -16.56
N LEU A 117 -28.11 8.82 -15.76
CA LEU A 117 -26.88 9.60 -15.92
C LEU A 117 -25.75 9.20 -14.99
N ILE A 118 -26.05 8.52 -13.90
CA ILE A 118 -25.04 8.16 -12.89
C ILE A 118 -25.00 6.65 -12.71
N ILE A 119 -26.12 5.99 -12.41
CA ILE A 119 -26.11 4.56 -12.08
C ILE A 119 -25.73 3.70 -13.29
N GLN A 120 -26.41 3.87 -14.43
CA GLN A 120 -26.18 3.06 -15.63
C GLN A 120 -24.71 3.14 -16.11
N PRO A 121 -24.10 4.34 -16.29
CA PRO A 121 -22.71 4.42 -16.70
C PRO A 121 -21.74 3.79 -15.69
N ILE A 122 -21.98 3.97 -14.39
CA ILE A 122 -21.12 3.39 -13.35
C ILE A 122 -21.27 1.87 -13.32
N GLN A 123 -22.46 1.33 -13.56
CA GLN A 123 -22.71 -0.10 -13.59
C GLN A 123 -21.99 -0.77 -14.78
N GLU A 124 -22.06 -0.17 -15.97
CA GLU A 124 -21.27 -0.61 -17.13
C GLU A 124 -19.76 -0.62 -16.83
N MET A 125 -19.28 0.41 -16.12
CA MET A 125 -17.88 0.48 -15.69
C MET A 125 -17.49 -0.63 -14.70
N ILE A 126 -18.33 -0.92 -13.71
CA ILE A 126 -18.08 -2.00 -12.75
C ILE A 126 -17.90 -3.34 -13.49
N ASP A 127 -18.74 -3.61 -14.48
CA ASP A 127 -18.65 -4.85 -15.27
C ASP A 127 -17.33 -4.92 -16.05
N ILE A 128 -16.90 -3.81 -16.65
CA ILE A 128 -15.60 -3.72 -17.35
C ILE A 128 -14.43 -3.98 -16.37
N PHE A 129 -14.46 -3.37 -15.18
CA PHE A 129 -13.38 -3.49 -14.20
C PHE A 129 -13.45 -4.76 -13.33
N SER A 130 -14.46 -5.62 -13.50
CA SER A 130 -14.58 -6.89 -12.75
C SER A 130 -13.30 -7.75 -12.83
N LYS A 131 -12.76 -7.94 -14.04
CA LYS A 131 -11.50 -8.68 -14.29
C LYS A 131 -10.28 -7.94 -13.74
N TYR A 132 -10.32 -6.62 -13.71
CA TYR A 132 -9.26 -5.81 -13.12
C TYR A 132 -9.19 -6.03 -11.60
N ILE A 133 -10.35 -6.04 -10.92
CA ILE A 133 -10.45 -6.32 -9.49
C ILE A 133 -9.90 -7.72 -9.19
N GLU A 134 -10.35 -8.73 -9.93
CA GLU A 134 -9.90 -10.12 -9.77
C GLU A 134 -8.38 -10.26 -9.97
N MET A 135 -7.83 -9.62 -11.00
CA MET A 135 -6.39 -9.59 -11.25
C MET A 135 -5.63 -9.02 -10.05
N ILE A 136 -6.07 -7.89 -9.48
CA ILE A 136 -5.37 -7.26 -8.35
C ILE A 136 -5.48 -8.12 -7.08
N GLU A 137 -6.63 -8.71 -6.79
CA GLU A 137 -6.83 -9.54 -5.60
C GLU A 137 -6.03 -10.85 -5.63
N THR A 138 -5.85 -11.41 -6.82
CA THR A 138 -5.05 -12.64 -7.02
C THR A 138 -3.56 -12.37 -7.04
N THR A 139 -3.13 -11.23 -7.58
CA THR A 139 -1.70 -10.90 -7.77
C THR A 139 -1.09 -10.17 -6.58
N MET A 140 -1.78 -9.23 -5.94
CA MET A 140 -1.19 -8.34 -4.93
C MET A 140 -1.44 -8.83 -3.49
N ASP A 141 -0.43 -8.70 -2.63
CA ASP A 141 -0.52 -9.02 -1.21
C ASP A 141 -1.17 -7.85 -0.45
N LEU A 142 -2.48 -7.96 -0.17
CA LEU A 142 -3.26 -6.91 0.47
C LEU A 142 -2.91 -6.70 1.95
N ASP A 143 -2.35 -7.70 2.62
CA ASP A 143 -2.04 -7.63 4.06
C ASP A 143 -0.84 -6.69 4.31
N ARG A 144 0.13 -6.70 3.38
CA ARG A 144 1.33 -5.85 3.45
C ARG A 144 1.09 -4.38 3.09
N ILE A 145 -0.02 -4.09 2.41
CA ILE A 145 -0.37 -2.72 2.00
C ILE A 145 -0.54 -1.80 3.21
N GLY A 146 -1.00 -2.32 4.35
CA GLY A 146 -1.10 -1.55 5.61
C GLY A 146 0.23 -0.96 6.07
N HIS A 147 1.35 -1.61 5.71
CA HIS A 147 2.71 -1.15 5.99
C HIS A 147 3.31 -0.29 4.87
N HIS A 148 2.51 0.12 3.87
CA HIS A 148 2.94 0.82 2.66
C HIS A 148 3.88 0.00 1.77
N GLU A 149 3.78 -1.33 1.84
CA GLU A 149 4.51 -2.25 0.98
C GLU A 149 3.56 -2.84 -0.08
N TYR A 150 3.88 -2.59 -1.35
CA TYR A 150 3.10 -3.07 -2.49
C TYR A 150 3.90 -4.15 -3.21
N ILE A 151 3.56 -5.42 -2.96
CA ILE A 151 4.32 -6.59 -3.42
C ILE A 151 3.35 -7.61 -4.03
N ILE A 152 3.85 -8.40 -4.97
CA ILE A 152 3.12 -9.55 -5.53
C ILE A 152 3.09 -10.69 -4.51
N LYS A 153 1.95 -11.38 -4.41
CA LYS A 153 1.79 -12.58 -3.57
C LYS A 153 2.81 -13.63 -4.01
N PRO A 154 3.61 -14.19 -3.08
CA PRO A 154 4.53 -15.27 -3.41
C PRO A 154 3.84 -16.49 -4.04
N ASP A 155 2.56 -16.74 -3.71
CA ASP A 155 1.76 -17.85 -4.27
C ASP A 155 1.31 -17.64 -5.71
N TYR A 156 1.40 -16.41 -6.24
CA TYR A 156 0.98 -16.10 -7.60
C TYR A 156 1.85 -16.83 -8.64
N ASP A 157 3.15 -16.94 -8.36
CA ASP A 157 4.12 -17.56 -9.26
C ASP A 157 4.91 -18.68 -8.58
N LYS A 158 5.16 -19.78 -9.31
CA LYS A 158 5.84 -20.96 -8.78
C LYS A 158 7.30 -20.66 -8.43
N ASP A 159 7.96 -19.79 -9.18
CA ASP A 159 9.36 -19.47 -8.97
C ASP A 159 9.53 -18.44 -7.85
N LEU A 160 8.62 -17.47 -7.73
CA LEU A 160 8.52 -16.62 -6.53
C LEU A 160 8.29 -17.44 -5.26
N LYS A 161 7.37 -18.42 -5.31
CA LYS A 161 7.10 -19.31 -4.18
C LYS A 161 8.33 -20.09 -3.75
N LYS A 162 9.01 -20.75 -4.69
CA LYS A 162 10.28 -21.48 -4.41
C LYS A 162 11.35 -20.57 -3.84
N CYS A 163 11.45 -19.33 -4.36
CA CYS A 163 12.41 -18.36 -3.85
C CYS A 163 12.07 -17.96 -2.41
N ARG A 164 10.79 -17.72 -2.11
CA ARG A 164 10.32 -17.38 -0.77
C ARG A 164 10.53 -18.52 0.23
N GLU A 165 10.20 -19.75 -0.14
CA GLU A 165 10.45 -20.94 0.69
C GLU A 165 11.94 -21.08 1.03
N LYS A 166 12.82 -20.88 0.06
CA LYS A 166 14.29 -20.87 0.30
C LYS A 166 14.75 -19.71 1.18
N GLN A 167 14.12 -18.53 1.09
CA GLN A 167 14.40 -17.40 1.98
C GLN A 167 14.01 -17.75 3.42
N ASP A 168 12.81 -18.30 3.62
CA ASP A 168 12.31 -18.70 4.93
C ASP A 168 13.18 -19.82 5.54
N GLU A 169 13.66 -20.78 4.74
CA GLU A 169 14.64 -21.78 5.18
C GLU A 169 15.97 -21.15 5.63
N LEU A 170 16.47 -20.14 4.93
CA LEU A 170 17.69 -19.44 5.30
C LEU A 170 17.49 -18.64 6.58
N GLU A 171 16.35 -17.97 6.73
CA GLU A 171 15.96 -17.27 7.96
C GLU A 171 15.86 -18.24 9.14
N SER A 172 15.28 -19.43 8.96
CA SER A 172 15.25 -20.48 10.00
C SER A 172 16.67 -20.90 10.38
N LYS A 173 17.54 -21.16 9.40
CA LYS A 173 18.96 -21.52 9.65
C LYS A 173 19.72 -20.40 10.38
N MET A 174 19.40 -19.13 10.13
CA MET A 174 19.97 -17.99 10.86
C MET A 174 19.46 -17.93 12.31
N HIS A 175 18.18 -18.24 12.55
CA HIS A 175 17.62 -18.34 13.89
C HIS A 175 18.20 -19.53 14.67
N ASP A 176 18.46 -20.66 14.02
CA ASP A 176 19.14 -21.81 14.63
C ASP A 176 20.59 -21.49 15.01
N ASP A 177 21.32 -20.76 14.15
CA ASP A 177 22.68 -20.29 14.44
C ASP A 177 22.68 -19.29 15.61
N LEU A 178 21.69 -18.40 15.66
CA LEU A 178 21.46 -17.51 16.79
C LEU A 178 21.19 -18.29 18.09
N SER A 179 20.35 -19.33 18.06
CA SER A 179 20.08 -20.18 19.22
C SER A 179 21.35 -20.87 19.69
N SER A 180 22.14 -21.41 18.77
CA SER A 180 23.42 -22.05 19.08
C SER A 180 24.43 -21.07 19.71
N ILE A 181 24.46 -19.82 19.24
CA ILE A 181 25.28 -18.76 19.85
C ILE A 181 24.76 -18.39 21.25
N ARG A 182 23.43 -18.34 21.42
CA ARG A 182 22.80 -18.10 22.73
C ARG A 182 23.16 -19.18 23.72
N ASP A 183 23.12 -20.46 23.33
CA ASP A 183 23.47 -21.58 24.21
C ASP A 183 24.95 -21.56 24.60
N LYS A 184 25.83 -21.22 23.67
CA LYS A 184 27.26 -21.03 23.96
C LYS A 184 27.51 -19.89 24.94
N LEU A 185 26.70 -18.83 24.89
CA LEU A 185 26.84 -17.68 25.79
C LEU A 185 26.06 -17.83 27.10
N SER A 186 24.96 -18.59 27.13
CA SER A 186 24.10 -18.78 28.30
C SER A 186 24.84 -19.44 29.44
N SER A 187 25.77 -20.36 29.13
CA SER A 187 26.68 -21.00 30.08
C SER A 187 27.65 -20.04 30.78
N TYR A 188 27.87 -18.84 30.22
CA TYR A 188 28.77 -17.81 30.77
C TYR A 188 28.03 -16.56 31.29
N LEU A 189 26.84 -16.28 30.74
CA LEU A 189 25.97 -15.16 31.15
C LEU A 189 25.18 -15.48 32.43
N SER A 190 25.28 -16.69 32.98
CA SER A 190 24.58 -17.13 34.20
C SER A 190 25.01 -16.41 35.49
N SER A 191 26.01 -15.52 35.43
CA SER A 191 26.51 -14.77 36.59
C SER A 191 25.85 -13.40 36.81
N THR A 192 24.91 -12.97 35.96
CA THR A 192 24.02 -11.84 36.31
C THR A 192 22.70 -12.36 36.85
N PRO A 193 22.38 -12.14 38.15
CA PRO A 193 21.08 -12.52 38.68
C PRO A 193 19.98 -11.67 38.00
N SER A 194 19.00 -12.40 37.46
CA SER A 194 17.64 -11.95 37.11
C SER A 194 17.48 -10.94 35.97
N ARG A 195 16.78 -11.38 34.91
CA ARG A 195 15.43 -10.88 34.54
C ARG A 195 14.86 -11.69 33.37
N SER A 196 14.54 -12.95 33.62
CA SER A 196 13.28 -13.53 33.12
C SER A 196 12.11 -12.92 33.93
N SER A 197 12.05 -11.59 33.97
CA SER A 197 10.91 -10.87 34.48
C SER A 197 10.20 -10.34 33.26
N ILE A 198 9.06 -10.96 32.94
CA ILE A 198 7.94 -10.28 32.31
C ILE A 198 7.80 -8.93 33.02
N SER A 199 8.26 -7.85 32.40
CA SER A 199 7.81 -6.52 32.78
C SER A 199 6.74 -6.14 31.78
N LYS A 200 5.48 -6.44 32.12
CA LYS A 200 4.33 -5.82 31.48
C LYS A 200 4.43 -4.32 31.75
N LYS A 201 4.96 -3.57 30.78
CA LYS A 201 4.68 -2.16 30.61
C LYS A 201 4.30 -1.95 29.15
N ASN A 202 3.00 -1.75 28.96
CA ASN A 202 2.34 -1.26 27.75
C ASN A 202 2.60 -2.07 26.48
N GLY A 203 1.87 -3.18 26.33
CA GLY A 203 1.38 -3.70 25.04
C GLY A 203 2.38 -4.26 24.02
N ASN A 204 3.69 -4.00 24.13
CA ASN A 204 4.69 -4.51 23.20
C ASN A 204 5.70 -5.39 23.94
N GLU A 205 5.57 -6.70 23.72
CA GLU A 205 6.47 -7.75 24.19
C GLU A 205 7.88 -7.55 23.60
N THR A 206 8.70 -6.71 24.24
CA THR A 206 10.12 -6.63 23.89
C THR A 206 10.90 -7.55 24.81
N ASN A 207 10.93 -8.84 24.43
CA ASN A 207 11.79 -9.87 25.00
C ASN A 207 13.23 -9.32 25.07
N ARG A 208 13.73 -8.86 26.23
CA ARG A 208 15.07 -8.23 26.37
C ARG A 208 16.17 -9.29 26.31
N GLU A 209 16.18 -10.02 25.22
CA GLU A 209 17.21 -10.99 24.91
C GLU A 209 18.53 -10.25 24.67
N PRO A 210 19.65 -10.76 25.23
CA PRO A 210 20.96 -10.12 25.16
C PRO A 210 21.48 -10.00 23.72
N ILE A 211 21.13 -10.97 22.88
CA ILE A 211 21.49 -11.02 21.45
C ILE A 211 20.23 -11.17 20.60
N ARG A 212 20.12 -10.39 19.53
CA ARG A 212 19.04 -10.49 18.54
C ARG A 212 19.57 -10.45 17.12
N LEU A 213 18.83 -11.06 16.20
CA LEU A 213 19.05 -10.93 14.76
C LEU A 213 18.38 -9.63 14.28
N VAL A 214 19.10 -8.81 13.52
CA VAL A 214 18.61 -7.53 12.98
C VAL A 214 19.02 -7.41 11.52
N TYR A 215 18.11 -7.01 10.65
CA TYR A 215 18.39 -6.72 9.25
C TYR A 215 18.77 -5.24 9.07
N ASP A 216 19.97 -4.95 8.56
CA ASP A 216 20.43 -3.60 8.18
C ASP A 216 21.02 -3.64 6.75
N PRO A 217 20.25 -3.20 5.72
CA PRO A 217 20.70 -3.22 4.32
C PRO A 217 22.01 -2.45 4.11
N LYS A 218 22.24 -1.39 4.88
CA LYS A 218 23.43 -0.53 4.74
C LYS A 218 24.70 -1.20 5.26
N GLN A 219 24.55 -2.27 6.04
CA GLN A 219 25.64 -2.95 6.74
C GLN A 219 25.81 -4.41 6.26
N GLY A 220 25.24 -4.74 5.10
CA GLY A 220 25.41 -6.04 4.47
C GLY A 220 24.38 -7.09 4.87
N GLY A 221 23.16 -6.67 5.27
CA GLY A 221 22.03 -7.58 5.50
C GLY A 221 21.84 -7.95 6.97
N TRP A 222 21.71 -9.24 7.28
CA TRP A 222 21.44 -9.69 8.64
C TRP A 222 22.68 -9.60 9.55
N LEU A 223 22.47 -9.17 10.79
CA LEU A 223 23.51 -8.94 11.78
C LEU A 223 23.06 -9.45 13.14
N TYR A 224 24.01 -9.94 13.92
CA TYR A 224 23.80 -10.14 15.34
C TYR A 224 24.02 -8.82 16.07
N ARG A 225 23.04 -8.41 16.87
CA ARG A 225 23.13 -7.26 17.78
C ARG A 225 23.30 -7.78 19.20
N ILE A 226 24.31 -7.30 19.91
CA ILE A 226 24.51 -7.51 21.35
C ILE A 226 24.58 -6.20 22.12
N ASN A 227 24.17 -6.23 23.39
CA ASN A 227 24.35 -5.09 24.30
C ASN A 227 25.83 -4.82 24.59
N ARG A 228 26.19 -3.54 24.76
CA ARG A 228 27.58 -3.13 25.05
C ARG A 228 28.15 -3.72 26.34
N LYS A 229 27.30 -4.05 27.32
CA LYS A 229 27.74 -4.62 28.61
C LYS A 229 28.30 -6.04 28.46
N GLU A 230 27.91 -6.76 27.42
CA GLU A 230 28.22 -8.17 27.19
C GLU A 230 29.30 -8.35 26.10
N SER A 231 29.82 -7.24 25.55
CA SER A 231 30.78 -7.24 24.44
C SER A 231 32.13 -7.87 24.80
N ALA A 232 32.60 -7.68 26.04
CA ALA A 232 33.85 -8.26 26.52
C ALA A 232 33.78 -9.79 26.60
N THR A 233 32.61 -10.33 26.96
CA THR A 233 32.35 -11.77 27.01
C THR A 233 32.26 -12.36 25.61
N LEU A 234 31.64 -11.63 24.68
CA LEU A 234 31.54 -12.00 23.28
C LEU A 234 32.91 -12.22 22.63
N GLN A 235 33.85 -11.26 22.78
CA GLN A 235 35.19 -11.37 22.19
C GLN A 235 36.02 -12.51 22.79
N LYS A 236 35.80 -12.86 24.07
CA LYS A 236 36.48 -13.99 24.72
C LYS A 236 35.97 -15.35 24.23
N GLN A 237 34.66 -15.49 24.05
CA GLN A 237 34.02 -16.77 23.72
C GLN A 237 33.90 -17.02 22.21
N LEU A 238 33.88 -15.97 21.41
CA LEU A 238 33.79 -16.04 19.96
C LEU A 238 34.93 -15.21 19.35
N PRO A 239 36.17 -15.74 19.32
CA PRO A 239 37.33 -15.01 18.81
C PRO A 239 37.25 -14.72 17.30
N ASN A 240 36.44 -15.49 16.54
CA ASN A 240 36.35 -15.42 15.08
C ASN A 240 35.14 -14.60 14.58
N ILE A 241 34.72 -13.58 15.33
CA ILE A 241 33.63 -12.68 14.92
C ILE A 241 34.15 -11.46 14.19
N ILE A 242 33.34 -10.96 13.25
CA ILE A 242 33.63 -9.75 12.50
C ILE A 242 32.67 -8.67 13.01
N ILE A 243 33.20 -7.68 13.73
CA ILE A 243 32.41 -6.51 14.18
C ILE A 243 32.22 -5.57 12.98
N LYS A 244 30.96 -5.31 12.61
CA LYS A 244 30.62 -4.42 11.49
C LYS A 244 30.43 -2.98 11.97
N VAL A 245 29.64 -2.79 13.03
CA VAL A 245 29.33 -1.45 13.55
C VAL A 245 29.19 -1.45 15.06
N THR A 246 29.63 -0.37 15.69
CA THR A 246 29.30 -0.07 17.09
C THR A 246 28.44 1.19 17.16
N LYS A 247 27.16 1.07 17.55
CA LYS A 247 26.23 2.20 17.73
C LYS A 247 25.96 2.41 19.22
N LYS A 248 25.25 3.50 19.59
CA LYS A 248 24.79 3.72 20.98
C LYS A 248 23.91 2.57 21.49
N GLU A 249 23.18 1.94 20.57
CA GLU A 249 22.22 0.88 20.84
C GLU A 249 22.82 -0.51 21.05
N GLY A 250 24.09 -0.73 20.70
CA GLY A 250 24.72 -2.05 20.77
C GLY A 250 25.87 -2.22 19.79
N ILE A 251 26.49 -3.40 19.84
CA ILE A 251 27.51 -3.84 18.90
C ILE A 251 26.86 -4.78 17.89
N PHE A 252 27.11 -4.54 16.61
CA PHE A 252 26.62 -5.32 15.49
C PHE A 252 27.79 -6.12 14.89
N PHE A 253 27.64 -7.43 14.84
CA PHE A 253 28.70 -8.34 14.39
C PHE A 253 28.13 -9.47 13.54
N GLN A 254 29.02 -10.16 12.84
CA GLN A 254 28.72 -11.35 12.05
C GLN A 254 29.71 -12.47 12.38
N THR A 255 29.26 -13.72 12.24
CA THR A 255 30.12 -14.90 12.19
C THR A 255 30.41 -15.24 10.72
N SER A 256 31.44 -16.06 10.44
CA SER A 256 31.67 -16.58 9.08
C SER A 256 30.42 -17.30 8.55
N ARG A 257 29.77 -18.09 9.40
CA ARG A 257 28.53 -18.80 9.10
C ARG A 257 27.39 -17.85 8.70
N LEU A 258 27.15 -16.80 9.48
CA LEU A 258 26.12 -15.80 9.18
C LEU A 258 26.46 -15.02 7.90
N ASN A 259 27.74 -14.73 7.66
CA ASN A 259 28.17 -14.09 6.43
C ASN A 259 27.86 -14.96 5.20
N ASP A 260 28.12 -16.27 5.26
CA ASP A 260 27.77 -17.20 4.16
C ASP A 260 26.26 -17.36 3.96
N LEU A 261 25.47 -17.28 5.04
CA LEU A 261 24.01 -17.28 4.95
C LEU A 261 23.50 -15.97 4.35
N ASN A 262 24.11 -14.84 4.69
CA ASN A 262 23.78 -13.52 4.13
C ASN A 262 24.09 -13.41 2.66
N THR A 263 25.23 -13.91 2.19
CA THR A 263 25.55 -13.88 0.76
C THR A 263 24.52 -14.69 -0.03
N LYS A 264 24.17 -15.88 0.44
CA LYS A 264 23.10 -16.72 -0.15
C LYS A 264 21.74 -16.01 -0.13
N TYR A 265 21.37 -15.43 1.01
CA TYR A 265 20.11 -14.70 1.15
C TYR A 265 20.07 -13.48 0.21
N SER A 266 21.16 -12.72 0.12
CA SER A 266 21.26 -11.55 -0.75
C SER A 266 21.17 -11.93 -2.23
N MET A 267 21.80 -13.03 -2.66
CA MET A 267 21.69 -13.53 -4.03
C MET A 267 20.24 -13.93 -4.33
N LEU A 268 19.61 -14.69 -3.44
CA LEU A 268 18.23 -15.13 -3.60
C LEU A 268 17.25 -13.95 -3.59
N ASN A 269 17.49 -12.93 -2.76
CA ASN A 269 16.69 -11.71 -2.72
C ASN A 269 16.85 -10.87 -3.99
N ALA A 270 18.05 -10.84 -4.59
CA ALA A 270 18.25 -10.21 -5.89
C ALA A 270 17.44 -10.92 -6.98
N THR A 271 17.50 -12.26 -7.03
CA THR A 271 16.69 -13.06 -7.97
C THR A 271 15.19 -12.87 -7.75
N TYR A 272 14.73 -12.87 -6.49
CA TYR A 272 13.33 -12.63 -6.15
C TYR A 272 12.85 -11.24 -6.63
N ASN A 273 13.67 -10.21 -6.44
CA ASN A 273 13.33 -8.85 -6.89
C ASN A 273 13.31 -8.73 -8.41
N GLU A 274 14.18 -9.46 -9.12
CA GLU A 274 14.22 -9.47 -10.58
C GLU A 274 12.97 -10.17 -11.16
N THR A 275 12.65 -11.37 -10.71
CA THR A 275 11.44 -12.09 -11.13
C THR A 275 10.17 -11.35 -10.73
N SER A 276 10.13 -10.77 -9.52
CA SER A 276 9.00 -9.95 -9.10
C SER A 276 8.85 -8.71 -9.99
N LYS A 277 9.94 -8.11 -10.46
CA LYS A 277 9.87 -6.92 -11.31
C LYS A 277 9.25 -7.24 -12.67
N GLU A 278 9.63 -8.37 -13.27
CA GLU A 278 9.04 -8.83 -14.54
C GLU A 278 7.53 -9.02 -14.41
N LEU A 279 7.08 -9.69 -13.35
CA LEU A 279 5.66 -9.90 -13.07
C LEU A 279 4.93 -8.58 -12.78
N ILE A 280 5.57 -7.63 -12.10
CA ILE A 280 5.01 -6.29 -11.89
C ILE A 280 4.81 -5.58 -13.23
N ASP A 281 5.81 -5.64 -14.12
CA ASP A 281 5.73 -5.02 -15.44
C ASP A 281 4.61 -5.65 -16.29
N GLU A 282 4.39 -6.96 -16.20
CA GLU A 282 3.25 -7.64 -16.82
C GLU A 282 1.90 -7.15 -16.27
N VAL A 283 1.74 -7.09 -14.95
CA VAL A 283 0.52 -6.57 -14.30
C VAL A 283 0.26 -5.12 -14.72
N LEU A 284 1.30 -4.29 -14.77
CA LEU A 284 1.19 -2.89 -15.20
C LEU A 284 0.80 -2.78 -16.68
N ASN A 285 1.31 -3.66 -17.54
CA ASN A 285 0.94 -3.70 -18.95
C ASN A 285 -0.53 -4.10 -19.12
N ILE A 286 -1.01 -5.11 -18.39
CA ILE A 286 -2.43 -5.48 -18.41
C ILE A 286 -3.28 -4.32 -17.86
N ALA A 287 -2.90 -3.71 -16.73
CA ALA A 287 -3.58 -2.56 -16.17
C ALA A 287 -3.65 -1.37 -17.15
N SER A 288 -2.62 -1.16 -17.97
CA SER A 288 -2.61 -0.09 -18.97
C SER A 288 -3.70 -0.25 -20.05
N SER A 289 -4.14 -1.47 -20.34
CA SER A 289 -5.25 -1.72 -21.28
C SER A 289 -6.59 -1.12 -20.83
N TYR A 290 -6.75 -0.81 -19.54
CA TYR A 290 -7.96 -0.19 -18.98
C TYR A 290 -7.90 1.34 -18.99
N CYS A 291 -6.86 1.97 -19.57
CA CYS A 291 -6.70 3.42 -19.57
C CYS A 291 -7.88 4.15 -20.23
N ASP A 292 -8.45 3.60 -21.30
CA ASP A 292 -9.58 4.23 -22.00
C ASP A 292 -10.84 4.20 -21.13
N SER A 293 -11.17 3.05 -20.54
CA SER A 293 -12.28 2.92 -19.58
C SER A 293 -12.08 3.81 -18.34
N LEU A 294 -10.84 3.91 -17.85
CA LEU A 294 -10.50 4.80 -16.73
C LEU A 294 -10.63 6.28 -17.10
N SER A 295 -10.37 6.63 -18.36
CA SER A 295 -10.55 7.99 -18.87
C SER A 295 -12.04 8.32 -18.98
N GLN A 296 -12.84 7.41 -19.52
CA GLN A 296 -14.30 7.55 -19.58
C GLN A 296 -14.92 7.69 -18.18
N LEU A 297 -14.42 6.98 -17.17
CA LEU A 297 -14.86 7.12 -15.79
C LEU A 297 -14.47 8.49 -15.17
N ALA A 298 -13.43 9.13 -15.69
CA ALA A 298 -12.97 10.42 -15.22
C ALA A 298 -13.76 11.61 -15.79
N GLU A 299 -14.38 11.41 -16.96
CA GLU A 299 -15.22 12.38 -17.69
C GLU A 299 -16.64 12.46 -17.10
#